data_AF-A0A6L8KXL6-F1
#
_entry.id   AF-A0A6L8KXL6-F1
#
_cell.length_a   1.000
_cell.length_b   1.000
_cell.length_c   1.000
_cell.angle_alpha   90.00
_cell.angle_beta   90.00
_cell.angle_gamma   90.00
#
_symmetry.space_group_name_H-M   'P 1'
#
loop_
_entity.id
_entity.type
_entity.pdbx_description
1 polymer ?
#
loop_
_entity_poly.entity_id
_entity_poly.type
_entity_poly.pdbx_seq_one_letter_code
_entity_poly.pdbx_strand_id
1 'polypeptide(L)'
;MTTITSLNRTASVTANPVVAGAYTSNSGAANTPAGGNSSTVVSLGAAANSDAQVKPLVWENRTRSTSATLMAQNFNNQPMAGRLKGLGGELLKQIAYDGEDFSQSVQQAPTGVQVDTYDMLVSPSQVSQQGMGDNQIALTVTTRSGVKVQLKLDAGDGSIAVEAKSDGKLDETERKALGQLSEAFQKSIDALTEDPPRIDLSGLTQFDHNALSSVDLKAQVKINPKETQQLEFHADSTQRTVSFNGPAGNAKIAVDLSQAASWGSKAQQAKALNNYLQQVDQAAGRGQGNADMVSMFKDAFKDMNSDYGTPPAAPANSILLTDQDRAMTTGLADFNASFAQTEVPSNPRKPQEKDTFEYELSQKTSITGHSQLDRGISQQQQAHLKASYHAPVSADAKLALTLSLNSQNYKFVTIDDSASSSTNISYDKGNLAKATLEMQASRSTRILTFTLGKLKDDHTTPSGKSMSRDLLSTLEPEREGLPQLNDTQRSMMLSRLNDQIFMKANPDAIPNEHT
;
A
#
# COMPACT_ATOMS: atom_id res chain seq x y z
N MET A 1 20.54 27.76 -45.14
CA MET A 1 19.25 28.39 -45.48
C MET A 1 18.52 27.49 -46.44
N THR A 2 17.55 26.75 -45.91
CA THR A 2 16.62 25.94 -46.71
C THR A 2 15.36 25.87 -45.87
N THR A 3 14.37 26.66 -46.27
CA THR A 3 13.06 26.82 -45.66
C THR A 3 12.19 25.61 -46.01
N ILE A 4 11.67 24.92 -45.00
CA ILE A 4 10.60 23.93 -45.17
C ILE A 4 9.36 24.49 -44.49
N THR A 5 8.35 24.76 -45.32
CA THR A 5 7.03 25.25 -44.94
C THR A 5 6.19 24.13 -44.33
N SER A 6 5.39 24.52 -43.35
CA SER A 6 4.43 23.72 -42.60
C SER A 6 3.25 23.20 -43.44
N LEU A 7 2.94 21.92 -43.26
CA LEU A 7 1.66 21.32 -43.67
C LEU A 7 0.92 20.90 -42.40
N ASN A 8 -0.24 21.51 -42.20
CA ASN A 8 -1.16 21.28 -41.10
C ASN A 8 -2.47 20.73 -41.69
N ARG A 9 -3.13 19.82 -40.95
CA ARG A 9 -4.42 19.12 -41.19
C ARG A 9 -4.36 17.70 -41.78
N THR A 10 -4.54 16.73 -40.89
CA THR A 10 -5.57 15.68 -41.02
C THR A 10 -6.07 15.30 -39.62
N ALA A 11 -7.36 15.02 -39.55
CA ALA A 11 -8.21 15.07 -38.36
C ALA A 11 -8.17 13.81 -37.49
N SER A 12 -8.50 14.03 -36.21
CA SER A 12 -8.75 13.05 -35.16
C SER A 12 -10.02 12.24 -35.46
N VAL A 13 -9.93 10.91 -35.39
CA VAL A 13 -11.10 10.03 -35.39
C VAL A 13 -11.53 9.81 -33.94
N THR A 14 -12.56 10.55 -33.53
CA THR A 14 -13.33 10.32 -32.30
C THR A 14 -14.35 9.21 -32.55
N ALA A 15 -14.22 8.09 -31.83
CA ALA A 15 -15.29 7.13 -31.67
C ALA A 15 -16.18 7.57 -30.49
N ASN A 16 -17.43 7.92 -30.77
CA ASN A 16 -18.44 8.24 -29.76
C ASN A 16 -19.39 7.05 -29.55
N PRO A 17 -19.89 6.84 -28.33
CA PRO A 17 -20.57 5.61 -27.91
C PRO A 17 -22.06 5.58 -28.30
N VAL A 18 -22.54 4.39 -28.63
CA VAL A 18 -23.95 4.10 -28.90
C VAL A 18 -24.68 3.87 -27.58
N VAL A 19 -25.65 4.73 -27.30
CA VAL A 19 -26.64 4.60 -26.22
C VAL A 19 -27.89 3.90 -26.77
N ALA A 20 -28.28 2.79 -26.16
CA ALA A 20 -29.62 2.20 -26.22
C ALA A 20 -30.01 1.93 -24.77
N GLY A 21 -31.17 2.30 -24.23
CA GLY A 21 -32.46 2.61 -24.83
C GLY A 21 -33.46 2.04 -23.83
N ALA A 22 -34.04 2.91 -23.01
CA ALA A 22 -34.96 2.56 -21.94
C ALA A 22 -36.27 1.98 -22.50
N TYR A 23 -36.78 0.91 -21.86
CA TYR A 23 -38.11 0.38 -22.12
C TYR A 23 -39.01 0.72 -20.95
N THR A 24 -39.77 1.80 -21.09
CA THR A 24 -40.94 2.11 -20.28
C THR A 24 -42.16 1.47 -20.94
N SER A 25 -42.81 0.53 -20.25
CA SER A 25 -44.08 -0.08 -20.69
C SER A 25 -45.26 0.76 -20.19
N ASN A 26 -46.06 1.20 -21.15
CA ASN A 26 -47.25 2.02 -20.97
C ASN A 26 -48.42 1.21 -20.40
N SER A 27 -49.20 1.85 -19.54
CA SER A 27 -50.47 1.42 -18.99
C SER A 27 -51.60 1.50 -20.04
N GLY A 28 -52.38 0.42 -20.14
CA GLY A 28 -53.66 0.39 -20.84
C GLY A 28 -54.72 -0.23 -19.92
N ALA A 29 -55.70 0.57 -19.53
CA ALA A 29 -56.80 0.16 -18.68
C ALA A 29 -57.93 -0.51 -19.49
N ALA A 30 -58.48 -1.62 -19.00
CA ALA A 30 -59.89 -1.99 -19.17
C ALA A 30 -60.34 -3.05 -18.15
N ASN A 31 -61.27 -2.64 -17.29
CA ASN A 31 -62.36 -3.37 -16.60
C ASN A 31 -62.13 -4.66 -15.78
N THR A 32 -62.41 -4.50 -14.49
CA THR A 32 -62.96 -5.45 -13.49
C THR A 32 -64.27 -6.14 -13.97
N PRO A 33 -64.66 -7.33 -13.45
CA PRO A 33 -64.98 -7.52 -12.01
C PRO A 33 -64.61 -8.85 -11.33
N ALA A 34 -64.37 -8.71 -10.02
CA ALA A 34 -64.68 -9.57 -8.86
C ALA A 34 -64.77 -11.11 -9.01
N GLY A 35 -64.01 -11.80 -8.16
CA GLY A 35 -64.28 -13.18 -7.73
C GLY A 35 -63.09 -13.80 -7.01
N GLY A 36 -63.24 -14.09 -5.72
CA GLY A 36 -62.17 -14.65 -4.89
C GLY A 36 -61.85 -16.12 -5.13
N ASN A 37 -60.78 -16.53 -4.43
CA ASN A 37 -60.41 -17.88 -4.00
C ASN A 37 -59.36 -18.66 -4.82
N SER A 38 -58.36 -19.09 -4.06
CA SER A 38 -57.58 -20.33 -4.17
C SER A 38 -56.42 -20.39 -5.17
N SER A 39 -55.22 -20.47 -4.60
CA SER A 39 -53.99 -20.93 -5.24
C SER A 39 -54.18 -22.29 -5.90
N THR A 40 -53.74 -22.40 -7.15
CA THR A 40 -53.43 -23.69 -7.78
C THR A 40 -52.01 -23.59 -8.35
N VAL A 41 -51.09 -24.33 -7.76
CA VAL A 41 -49.72 -24.49 -8.30
C VAL A 41 -49.83 -25.47 -9.46
N VAL A 42 -49.53 -25.02 -10.67
CA VAL A 42 -49.46 -25.88 -11.86
C VAL A 42 -47.99 -26.17 -12.14
N SER A 43 -47.57 -27.38 -11.83
CA SER A 43 -46.28 -27.94 -12.27
C SER A 43 -46.39 -28.38 -13.72
N LEU A 44 -45.84 -27.61 -14.65
CA LEU A 44 -45.62 -28.04 -16.03
C LEU A 44 -44.16 -28.43 -16.20
N GLY A 45 -43.92 -29.74 -16.31
CA GLY A 45 -42.62 -30.30 -16.67
C GLY A 45 -42.16 -29.78 -18.03
N ALA A 46 -40.98 -29.17 -18.05
CA ALA A 46 -40.29 -28.78 -19.26
C ALA A 46 -38.91 -29.46 -19.29
N ALA A 47 -38.76 -30.26 -20.35
CA ALA A 47 -37.56 -30.67 -21.07
C ALA A 47 -36.19 -30.45 -20.41
N ALA A 48 -35.42 -31.55 -20.41
CA ALA A 48 -33.99 -31.58 -20.17
C ALA A 48 -33.24 -30.63 -21.13
N ASN A 49 -33.02 -29.40 -20.69
CA ASN A 49 -31.84 -28.65 -21.08
C ASN A 49 -30.69 -29.12 -20.17
N SER A 50 -29.59 -29.49 -20.78
CA SER A 50 -28.30 -29.73 -20.12
C SER A 50 -27.69 -28.39 -19.71
N ASP A 51 -28.42 -27.65 -18.88
CA ASP A 51 -27.89 -26.50 -18.16
C ASP A 51 -27.07 -27.03 -16.99
N ALA A 52 -25.87 -26.47 -16.81
CA ALA A 52 -24.96 -26.82 -15.72
C ALA A 52 -25.75 -26.94 -14.42
N GLN A 53 -25.84 -28.16 -13.88
CA GLN A 53 -26.52 -28.45 -12.63
C GLN A 53 -25.93 -27.51 -11.57
N VAL A 54 -26.66 -26.46 -11.17
CA VAL A 54 -26.26 -25.59 -10.07
C VAL A 54 -26.21 -26.48 -8.84
N LYS A 55 -25.01 -26.92 -8.48
CA LYS A 55 -24.82 -27.82 -7.35
C LYS A 55 -25.34 -27.09 -6.12
N PRO A 56 -26.22 -27.70 -5.34
CA PRO A 56 -26.89 -27.01 -4.26
C PRO A 56 -25.89 -26.68 -3.15
N LEU A 57 -26.19 -25.64 -2.37
CA LEU A 57 -25.32 -25.14 -1.30
C LEU A 57 -25.74 -25.73 0.05
N VAL A 58 -24.74 -26.12 0.85
CA VAL A 58 -24.90 -26.58 2.24
C VAL A 58 -24.44 -25.46 3.16
N TRP A 59 -25.22 -25.18 4.22
CA TRP A 59 -24.99 -24.07 5.14
C TRP A 59 -24.76 -24.57 6.57
N GLU A 60 -23.91 -23.88 7.32
CA GLU A 60 -23.70 -24.14 8.76
C GLU A 60 -24.94 -23.77 9.58
N ASN A 61 -25.50 -22.58 9.34
CA ASN A 61 -26.62 -22.02 10.08
C ASN A 61 -27.73 -21.52 9.14
N ARG A 62 -28.90 -21.16 9.71
CA ARG A 62 -30.02 -20.59 8.96
C ARG A 62 -29.59 -19.33 8.18
N THR A 63 -30.07 -19.19 6.94
CA THR A 63 -29.59 -18.22 5.95
C THR A 63 -30.29 -16.86 5.96
N ARG A 64 -30.81 -16.40 7.11
CA ARG A 64 -31.66 -15.19 7.19
C ARG A 64 -30.88 -13.88 7.42
N SER A 65 -29.60 -13.80 7.07
CA SER A 65 -28.77 -12.60 7.22
C SER A 65 -28.33 -12.02 5.88
N THR A 66 -28.02 -10.71 5.86
CA THR A 66 -27.43 -10.04 4.70
C THR A 66 -26.10 -10.71 4.31
N SER A 67 -25.26 -11.03 5.30
CA SER A 67 -24.01 -11.78 5.12
C SER A 67 -24.23 -13.11 4.41
N ALA A 68 -25.25 -13.90 4.80
CA ALA A 68 -25.58 -15.15 4.11
C ALA A 68 -26.05 -14.91 2.66
N THR A 69 -26.80 -13.84 2.40
CA THR A 69 -27.23 -13.47 1.05
C THR A 69 -26.03 -13.10 0.16
N LEU A 70 -25.10 -12.30 0.69
CA LEU A 70 -23.86 -11.94 0.00
C LEU A 70 -22.98 -13.17 -0.25
N MET A 71 -22.85 -14.08 0.71
CA MET A 71 -22.10 -15.33 0.52
C MET A 71 -22.69 -16.16 -0.63
N ALA A 72 -24.02 -16.32 -0.68
CA ALA A 72 -24.69 -17.05 -1.77
C ALA A 72 -24.49 -16.36 -3.13
N GLN A 73 -24.59 -15.03 -3.16
CA GLN A 73 -24.38 -14.23 -4.37
C GLN A 73 -22.94 -14.34 -4.87
N ASN A 74 -21.97 -14.18 -3.96
CA ASN A 74 -20.55 -14.23 -4.29
C ASN A 74 -20.12 -15.63 -4.74
N PHE A 75 -20.63 -16.68 -4.09
CA PHE A 75 -20.33 -18.05 -4.46
C PHE A 75 -20.73 -18.37 -5.90
N ASN A 76 -21.91 -17.88 -6.32
CA ASN A 76 -22.46 -18.18 -7.64
C ASN A 76 -21.94 -17.24 -8.75
N ASN A 77 -21.57 -16.00 -8.40
CA ASN A 77 -21.34 -14.95 -9.39
C ASN A 77 -19.93 -14.36 -9.39
N GLN A 78 -19.05 -14.73 -8.43
CA GLN A 78 -17.69 -14.19 -8.35
C GLN A 78 -16.64 -15.28 -8.60
N PRO A 79 -15.54 -14.94 -9.29
CA PRO A 79 -14.34 -15.77 -9.26
C PRO A 79 -13.81 -15.86 -7.84
N MET A 80 -12.92 -16.82 -7.57
CA MET A 80 -12.38 -17.09 -6.24
C MET A 80 -11.87 -15.83 -5.51
N ALA A 81 -11.11 -14.97 -6.20
CA ALA A 81 -10.60 -13.72 -5.64
C ALA A 81 -11.74 -12.77 -5.18
N GLY A 82 -12.83 -12.68 -5.95
CA GLY A 82 -13.98 -11.84 -5.63
C GLY A 82 -14.97 -12.43 -4.63
N ARG A 83 -14.75 -13.64 -4.09
CA ARG A 83 -15.71 -14.28 -3.18
C ARG A 83 -15.89 -13.55 -1.85
N LEU A 84 -14.92 -12.73 -1.46
CA LEU A 84 -14.95 -11.94 -0.24
C LEU A 84 -15.55 -10.53 -0.41
N LYS A 85 -16.00 -10.20 -1.62
CA LYS A 85 -16.53 -8.88 -1.95
C LYS A 85 -17.74 -8.51 -1.10
N GLY A 86 -17.67 -7.36 -0.44
CA GLY A 86 -18.72 -6.83 0.45
C GLY A 86 -18.86 -7.55 1.80
N LEU A 87 -18.25 -8.73 1.99
CA LEU A 87 -18.42 -9.52 3.20
C LEU A 87 -17.72 -8.90 4.41
N GLY A 88 -16.51 -8.37 4.24
CA GLY A 88 -15.75 -7.78 5.35
C GLY A 88 -16.46 -6.56 5.93
N GLY A 89 -16.93 -5.68 5.04
CA GLY A 89 -17.68 -4.49 5.45
C GLY A 89 -19.02 -4.83 6.09
N GLU A 90 -19.76 -5.81 5.57
CA GLU A 90 -21.04 -6.22 6.14
C GLU A 90 -20.87 -6.84 7.53
N LEU A 91 -19.90 -7.74 7.71
CA LEU A 91 -19.62 -8.36 9.00
C LEU A 91 -19.25 -7.33 10.06
N LEU A 92 -18.42 -6.34 9.69
CA LEU A 92 -18.00 -5.31 10.64
C LEU A 92 -19.18 -4.40 11.02
N LYS A 93 -20.09 -4.11 10.08
CA LYS A 93 -21.34 -3.39 10.40
C LYS A 93 -22.25 -4.21 11.30
N GLN A 94 -22.42 -5.49 11.00
CA GLN A 94 -23.27 -6.38 11.76
C GLN A 94 -22.83 -6.43 13.23
N ILE A 95 -21.55 -6.65 13.50
CA ILE A 95 -21.04 -6.65 14.88
C ILE A 95 -21.08 -5.25 15.51
N ALA A 96 -20.82 -4.20 14.72
CA ALA A 96 -20.86 -2.83 15.20
C ALA A 96 -22.28 -2.37 15.58
N TYR A 97 -23.34 -2.85 14.96
CA TYR A 97 -24.71 -2.38 15.23
C TYR A 97 -25.57 -3.37 16.01
N ASP A 98 -25.46 -4.66 15.71
CA ASP A 98 -26.26 -5.69 16.38
C ASP A 98 -25.61 -6.13 17.70
N GLY A 99 -24.27 -6.00 17.80
CA GLY A 99 -23.50 -6.36 18.99
C GLY A 99 -23.48 -7.86 19.29
N GLU A 100 -23.90 -8.69 18.34
CA GLU A 100 -23.94 -10.15 18.45
C GLU A 100 -22.83 -10.81 17.64
N ASP A 101 -22.28 -11.89 18.18
CA ASP A 101 -21.36 -12.76 17.46
C ASP A 101 -22.06 -13.40 16.26
N PHE A 102 -21.32 -13.56 15.16
CA PHE A 102 -21.83 -14.15 13.93
C PHE A 102 -20.85 -15.21 13.40
N SER A 103 -21.37 -16.39 13.04
CA SER A 103 -20.62 -17.44 12.34
C SER A 103 -21.50 -18.04 11.26
N GLN A 104 -20.95 -18.14 10.05
CA GLN A 104 -21.63 -18.79 8.94
C GLN A 104 -20.60 -19.40 7.99
N SER A 105 -20.94 -20.56 7.45
CA SER A 105 -20.21 -21.15 6.34
C SER A 105 -21.18 -21.61 5.25
N VAL A 106 -20.68 -21.64 4.02
CA VAL A 106 -21.37 -22.22 2.88
C VAL A 106 -20.39 -23.07 2.07
N GLN A 107 -20.86 -24.22 1.62
CA GLN A 107 -20.12 -25.10 0.72
C GLN A 107 -20.97 -25.62 -0.42
N GLN A 108 -20.30 -25.94 -1.52
CA GLN A 108 -20.91 -26.72 -2.59
C GLN A 108 -21.17 -28.16 -2.12
N ALA A 109 -22.40 -28.66 -2.29
CA ALA A 109 -22.74 -30.02 -1.94
C ALA A 109 -21.88 -31.04 -2.73
N PRO A 110 -21.44 -32.14 -2.11
CA PRO A 110 -20.79 -33.24 -2.80
C PRO A 110 -21.63 -33.78 -3.96
N THR A 111 -20.97 -34.27 -5.01
CA THR A 111 -21.63 -34.81 -6.20
C THR A 111 -22.55 -35.97 -5.82
N GLY A 112 -23.85 -35.88 -6.15
CA GLY A 112 -24.86 -36.92 -5.84
C GLY A 112 -25.79 -36.61 -4.67
N VAL A 113 -25.60 -35.49 -3.96
CA VAL A 113 -26.53 -35.03 -2.92
C VAL A 113 -27.68 -34.25 -3.54
N GLN A 114 -28.92 -34.74 -3.40
CA GLN A 114 -30.14 -33.96 -3.68
C GLN A 114 -30.54 -33.19 -2.42
N VAL A 115 -30.67 -31.87 -2.51
CA VAL A 115 -30.92 -30.97 -1.36
C VAL A 115 -32.41 -30.88 -0.98
N ASP A 116 -33.18 -31.92 -1.30
CA ASP A 116 -34.62 -32.02 -1.00
C ASP A 116 -34.95 -33.02 0.13
N THR A 117 -33.93 -33.64 0.75
CA THR A 117 -34.16 -34.44 1.95
C THR A 117 -34.21 -33.52 3.18
N TYR A 118 -35.36 -33.57 3.86
CA TYR A 118 -35.65 -32.98 5.16
C TYR A 118 -34.50 -33.16 6.18
N ASP A 119 -33.66 -34.19 6.02
CA ASP A 119 -32.48 -34.52 6.82
C ASP A 119 -31.43 -33.39 6.90
N MET A 120 -31.23 -32.60 5.84
CA MET A 120 -30.27 -31.48 5.83
C MET A 120 -30.81 -30.23 6.55
N LEU A 121 -32.12 -30.15 6.80
CA LEU A 121 -32.76 -29.10 7.59
C LEU A 121 -32.71 -29.38 9.10
N VAL A 122 -32.55 -30.64 9.52
CA VAL A 122 -32.58 -31.06 10.93
C VAL A 122 -31.19 -31.35 11.51
N SER A 123 -30.22 -31.66 10.64
CA SER A 123 -28.82 -31.82 11.02
C SER A 123 -27.96 -30.95 10.10
N PRO A 124 -27.73 -29.66 10.40
CA PRO A 124 -26.60 -28.97 9.82
C PRO A 124 -25.38 -29.82 10.15
N SER A 125 -24.84 -30.52 9.16
CA SER A 125 -23.54 -31.15 9.32
C SER A 125 -22.59 -30.04 9.78
N GLN A 126 -21.70 -30.35 10.72
CA GLN A 126 -20.70 -29.42 11.22
C GLN A 126 -19.68 -29.11 10.11
N VAL A 127 -20.12 -28.37 9.09
CA VAL A 127 -19.34 -27.92 7.96
C VAL A 127 -18.65 -26.62 8.38
N SER A 128 -17.96 -26.63 9.53
CA SER A 128 -17.10 -25.49 9.86
C SER A 128 -15.93 -25.52 8.90
N GLN A 129 -15.87 -24.50 8.03
CA GLN A 129 -14.79 -24.30 7.05
C GLN A 129 -13.87 -23.14 7.45
N GLN A 130 -13.99 -22.71 8.69
CA GLN A 130 -13.17 -21.65 9.28
C GLN A 130 -11.70 -22.06 9.18
N GLY A 131 -10.87 -21.19 8.61
CA GLY A 131 -9.44 -21.44 8.40
C GLY A 131 -9.09 -22.51 7.35
N MET A 132 -10.06 -23.00 6.57
CA MET A 132 -9.84 -23.99 5.50
C MET A 132 -9.81 -23.35 4.10
N GLY A 133 -10.04 -22.04 4.01
CA GLY A 133 -9.98 -21.29 2.75
C GLY A 133 -8.54 -21.10 2.27
N ASP A 134 -8.39 -21.01 0.96
CA ASP A 134 -7.12 -20.60 0.31
C ASP A 134 -6.86 -19.10 0.52
N ASN A 135 -7.92 -18.31 0.46
CA ASN A 135 -7.93 -16.89 0.80
C ASN A 135 -8.42 -16.75 2.24
N GLN A 136 -7.58 -16.19 3.11
CA GLN A 136 -7.87 -16.00 4.53
C GLN A 136 -7.60 -14.55 4.90
N ILE A 137 -8.59 -13.87 5.47
CA ILE A 137 -8.46 -12.47 5.91
C ILE A 137 -8.99 -12.37 7.33
N ALA A 138 -8.18 -11.83 8.23
CA ALA A 138 -8.53 -11.59 9.61
C ALA A 138 -8.29 -10.14 9.98
N LEU A 139 -9.30 -9.50 10.59
CA LEU A 139 -9.20 -8.17 11.16
C LEU A 139 -9.38 -8.28 12.68
N THR A 140 -8.50 -7.65 13.44
CA THR A 140 -8.67 -7.46 14.88
C THR A 140 -8.65 -5.97 15.18
N VAL A 141 -9.69 -5.47 15.83
CA VAL A 141 -9.76 -4.09 16.31
C VAL A 141 -9.84 -4.11 17.82
N THR A 142 -8.92 -3.40 18.47
CA THR A 142 -8.96 -3.21 19.93
C THR A 142 -9.55 -1.83 20.21
N THR A 143 -10.60 -1.76 21.02
CA THR A 143 -11.25 -0.49 21.39
C THR A 143 -10.52 0.21 22.52
N ARG A 144 -10.89 1.48 22.78
CA ARG A 144 -10.32 2.26 23.89
C ARG A 144 -10.68 1.68 25.26
N SER A 145 -11.81 1.00 25.40
CA SER A 145 -12.17 0.27 26.63
C SER A 145 -11.45 -1.08 26.78
N GLY A 146 -10.73 -1.53 25.75
CA GLY A 146 -9.96 -2.78 25.75
C GLY A 146 -10.72 -3.99 25.16
N VAL A 147 -11.92 -3.78 24.61
CA VAL A 147 -12.68 -4.82 23.92
C VAL A 147 -12.00 -5.17 22.59
N LYS A 148 -11.90 -6.46 22.26
CA LYS A 148 -11.37 -6.95 20.99
C LYS A 148 -12.49 -7.47 20.11
N VAL A 149 -12.61 -6.83 18.95
CA VAL A 149 -13.48 -7.26 17.86
C VAL A 149 -12.65 -8.01 16.83
N GLN A 150 -12.98 -9.27 16.59
CA GLN A 150 -12.25 -10.16 15.68
C GLN A 150 -13.16 -10.59 14.54
N LEU A 151 -12.71 -10.38 13.31
CA LEU A 151 -13.35 -10.87 12.10
C LEU A 151 -12.42 -11.84 11.40
N LYS A 152 -12.98 -12.92 10.85
CA LYS A 152 -12.30 -13.85 9.96
C LYS A 152 -13.16 -14.12 8.74
N LEU A 153 -12.51 -14.15 7.60
CA LEU A 153 -13.12 -14.44 6.31
C LEU A 153 -12.24 -15.44 5.58
N ASP A 154 -12.84 -16.53 5.16
CA ASP A 154 -12.20 -17.60 4.42
C ASP A 154 -12.94 -17.82 3.11
N ALA A 155 -12.20 -17.96 2.01
CA ALA A 155 -12.74 -18.41 0.74
C ALA A 155 -11.80 -19.45 0.10
N GLY A 156 -12.38 -20.57 -0.32
CA GLY A 156 -11.69 -21.61 -1.11
C GLY A 156 -12.48 -21.92 -2.37
N ASP A 157 -12.01 -22.88 -3.18
CA ASP A 157 -12.65 -23.26 -4.46
C ASP A 157 -14.11 -23.71 -4.29
N GLY A 158 -14.44 -24.35 -3.17
CA GLY A 158 -15.77 -24.90 -2.88
C GLY A 158 -16.45 -24.33 -1.65
N SER A 159 -15.89 -23.32 -0.99
CA SER A 159 -16.41 -22.81 0.29
C SER A 159 -16.21 -21.31 0.49
N ILE A 160 -17.07 -20.72 1.33
CA ILE A 160 -16.86 -19.42 1.97
C ILE A 160 -17.22 -19.60 3.44
N ALA A 161 -16.40 -19.11 4.36
CA ALA A 161 -16.70 -19.05 5.79
C ALA A 161 -16.42 -17.66 6.33
N VAL A 162 -17.24 -17.22 7.28
CA VAL A 162 -17.10 -15.93 7.95
C VAL A 162 -17.37 -16.06 9.43
N GLU A 163 -16.63 -15.31 10.23
CA GLU A 163 -16.77 -15.23 11.67
C GLU A 163 -16.59 -13.78 12.11
N ALA A 164 -17.42 -13.29 13.01
CA ALA A 164 -17.29 -12.01 13.69
C ALA A 164 -17.58 -12.21 15.18
N LYS A 165 -16.67 -11.78 16.05
CA LYS A 165 -16.77 -11.98 17.51
C LYS A 165 -16.31 -10.75 18.27
N SER A 166 -16.94 -10.48 19.41
CA SER A 166 -16.52 -9.44 20.36
C SER A 166 -16.31 -10.05 21.74
N ASP A 167 -15.16 -9.82 22.37
CA ASP A 167 -14.87 -10.36 23.71
C ASP A 167 -15.50 -9.55 24.86
N GLY A 168 -16.21 -8.48 24.52
CA GLY A 168 -16.88 -7.60 25.46
C GLY A 168 -17.98 -6.74 24.82
N LYS A 169 -18.65 -5.94 25.65
CA LYS A 169 -19.74 -5.05 25.21
C LYS A 169 -19.17 -3.73 24.72
N LEU A 170 -19.52 -3.37 23.49
CA LEU A 170 -19.14 -2.10 22.86
C LEU A 170 -20.06 -0.97 23.32
N ASP A 171 -19.50 0.22 23.56
CA ASP A 171 -20.28 1.44 23.76
C ASP A 171 -20.70 2.08 22.42
N GLU A 172 -21.56 3.11 22.46
CA GLU A 172 -22.07 3.78 21.24
C GLU A 172 -20.96 4.44 20.40
N THR A 173 -19.94 4.99 21.06
CA THR A 173 -18.81 5.65 20.38
C THR A 173 -17.96 4.60 19.66
N GLU A 174 -17.67 3.49 20.34
CA GLU A 174 -16.92 2.37 19.79
C GLU A 174 -17.66 1.71 18.63
N ARG A 175 -18.98 1.46 18.78
CA ARG A 175 -19.84 0.94 17.70
C ARG A 175 -19.78 1.83 16.46
N LYS A 176 -19.90 3.15 16.63
CA LYS A 176 -19.84 4.11 15.51
C LYS A 176 -18.47 4.09 14.82
N ALA A 177 -17.38 4.06 15.59
CA ALA A 177 -16.02 4.01 15.06
C ALA A 177 -15.74 2.72 14.29
N LEU A 178 -16.22 1.57 14.78
CA LEU A 178 -16.15 0.29 14.07
C LEU A 178 -16.96 0.33 12.75
N GLY A 179 -18.17 0.90 12.79
CA GLY A 179 -18.98 1.10 11.59
C GLY A 179 -18.28 1.91 10.51
N GLN A 180 -17.50 2.94 10.89
CA GLN A 180 -16.71 3.76 9.95
C GLN A 180 -15.55 2.97 9.30
N LEU A 181 -15.01 1.96 9.98
CA LEU A 181 -13.97 1.10 9.42
C LEU A 181 -14.48 0.07 8.41
N SER A 182 -15.78 -0.17 8.33
CA SER A 182 -16.36 -1.20 7.46
C SER A 182 -16.02 -1.00 5.98
N GLU A 183 -16.12 0.23 5.48
CA GLU A 183 -15.78 0.55 4.09
C GLU A 183 -14.27 0.44 3.84
N ALA A 184 -13.46 0.92 4.78
CA ALA A 184 -12.01 0.84 4.69
C ALA A 184 -11.53 -0.62 4.66
N PHE A 185 -12.05 -1.46 5.56
CA PHE A 185 -11.73 -2.88 5.60
C PHE A 185 -12.11 -3.58 4.30
N GLN A 186 -13.31 -3.29 3.77
CA GLN A 186 -13.71 -3.88 2.49
C GLN A 186 -12.81 -3.43 1.33
N LYS A 187 -12.41 -2.15 1.27
CA LYS A 187 -11.48 -1.67 0.25
C LYS A 187 -10.13 -2.36 0.31
N SER A 188 -9.61 -2.62 1.51
CA SER A 188 -8.37 -3.40 1.68
C SER A 188 -8.51 -4.83 1.15
N ILE A 189 -9.64 -5.49 1.41
CA ILE A 189 -9.94 -6.82 0.85
C ILE A 189 -10.01 -6.76 -0.68
N ASP A 190 -10.74 -5.79 -1.22
CA ASP A 190 -10.93 -5.65 -2.66
C ASP A 190 -9.58 -5.42 -3.35
N ALA A 191 -8.75 -4.49 -2.86
CA ALA A 191 -7.42 -4.20 -3.41
C ALA A 191 -6.48 -5.42 -3.39
N LEU A 192 -6.51 -6.22 -2.31
CA LEU A 192 -5.69 -7.43 -2.18
C LEU A 192 -6.14 -8.56 -3.11
N THR A 193 -7.37 -8.52 -3.60
CA THR A 193 -7.97 -9.54 -4.46
C THR A 193 -8.15 -9.08 -5.91
N GLU A 194 -7.67 -7.89 -6.26
CA GLU A 194 -7.57 -7.40 -7.63
C GLU A 194 -6.49 -8.15 -8.43
N ASP A 195 -6.58 -8.05 -9.75
CA ASP A 195 -5.59 -8.58 -10.70
C ASP A 195 -5.08 -7.44 -11.61
N PRO A 196 -3.85 -6.92 -11.43
CA PRO A 196 -2.86 -7.32 -10.42
C PRO A 196 -3.23 -6.84 -9.00
N PRO A 197 -2.72 -7.49 -7.94
CA PRO A 197 -3.01 -7.12 -6.55
C PRO A 197 -2.42 -5.75 -6.19
N ARG A 198 -3.14 -5.00 -5.36
CA ARG A 198 -2.73 -3.69 -4.83
C ARG A 198 -2.83 -3.65 -3.31
N ILE A 199 -2.21 -2.63 -2.72
CA ILE A 199 -2.35 -2.33 -1.29
C ILE A 199 -3.24 -1.09 -1.15
N ASP A 200 -4.31 -1.19 -0.37
CA ASP A 200 -5.07 -0.03 0.11
C ASP A 200 -5.34 -0.20 1.60
N LEU A 201 -4.55 0.49 2.41
CA LEU A 201 -4.65 0.54 3.88
C LEU A 201 -5.03 1.93 4.36
N SER A 202 -5.21 2.89 3.45
CA SER A 202 -5.43 4.31 3.75
C SER A 202 -6.52 4.53 4.80
N GLY A 203 -7.71 3.95 4.61
CA GLY A 203 -8.83 4.05 5.56
C GLY A 203 -8.58 3.32 6.87
N LEU A 204 -7.80 2.24 6.87
CA LEU A 204 -7.43 1.49 8.09
C LEU A 204 -6.38 2.23 8.93
N THR A 205 -5.64 3.17 8.36
CA THR A 205 -4.70 4.02 9.12
C THR A 205 -5.37 5.23 9.79
N GLN A 206 -6.59 5.58 9.37
CA GLN A 206 -7.32 6.80 9.77
C GLN A 206 -8.47 6.52 10.75
N PHE A 207 -8.34 5.47 11.55
CA PHE A 207 -9.35 5.11 12.53
C PHE A 207 -9.47 6.17 13.65
N ASP A 208 -10.63 6.23 14.32
CA ASP A 208 -10.84 7.15 15.44
C ASP A 208 -10.05 6.69 16.67
N HIS A 209 -8.87 7.29 16.88
CA HIS A 209 -7.99 7.01 18.01
C HIS A 209 -8.60 7.31 19.39
N ASN A 210 -9.70 8.06 19.46
CA ASN A 210 -10.42 8.29 20.73
C ASN A 210 -11.31 7.11 21.11
N ALA A 211 -11.79 6.35 20.12
CA ALA A 211 -12.68 5.21 20.30
C ALA A 211 -11.94 3.87 20.17
N LEU A 212 -10.86 3.81 19.38
CA LEU A 212 -10.12 2.60 19.07
C LEU A 212 -8.65 2.76 19.44
N SER A 213 -8.03 1.71 19.99
CA SER A 213 -6.62 1.71 20.38
C SER A 213 -5.71 1.13 19.30
N SER A 214 -6.15 0.09 18.58
CA SER A 214 -5.39 -0.52 17.50
C SER A 214 -6.26 -1.19 16.44
N VAL A 215 -5.71 -1.29 15.23
CA VAL A 215 -6.25 -2.06 14.11
C VAL A 215 -5.17 -2.98 13.57
N ASP A 216 -5.46 -4.27 13.50
CA ASP A 216 -4.57 -5.33 13.03
C ASP A 216 -5.25 -6.06 11.88
N LEU A 217 -4.58 -6.17 10.73
CA LEU A 217 -5.06 -6.90 9.56
C LEU A 217 -4.04 -7.98 9.20
N LYS A 218 -4.51 -9.20 9.02
CA LYS A 218 -3.74 -10.30 8.44
C LYS A 218 -4.47 -10.82 7.22
N ALA A 219 -3.78 -10.94 6.11
CA ALA A 219 -4.35 -11.46 4.89
C ALA A 219 -3.40 -12.46 4.25
N GLN A 220 -4.00 -13.50 3.68
CA GLN A 220 -3.38 -14.48 2.82
C GLN A 220 -4.29 -14.65 1.62
N VAL A 221 -3.80 -14.36 0.42
CA VAL A 221 -4.59 -14.44 -0.82
C VAL A 221 -3.84 -15.29 -1.82
N LYS A 222 -4.50 -16.30 -2.37
CA LYS A 222 -3.98 -17.13 -3.46
C LYS A 222 -4.09 -16.36 -4.77
N ILE A 223 -2.94 -16.01 -5.35
CA ILE A 223 -2.87 -15.29 -6.63
C ILE A 223 -3.02 -16.29 -7.79
N ASN A 224 -2.45 -17.49 -7.65
CA ASN A 224 -2.62 -18.60 -8.58
C ASN A 224 -2.44 -19.96 -7.85
N PRO A 225 -2.61 -21.12 -8.51
CA PRO A 225 -2.54 -22.42 -7.84
C PRO A 225 -1.27 -22.71 -7.03
N LYS A 226 -0.17 -21.98 -7.27
CA LYS A 226 1.13 -22.20 -6.62
C LYS A 226 1.64 -21.01 -5.81
N GLU A 227 1.02 -19.84 -5.95
CA GLU A 227 1.55 -18.60 -5.41
C GLU A 227 0.52 -17.90 -4.52
N THR A 228 1.02 -17.47 -3.36
CA THR A 228 0.23 -16.83 -2.32
C THR A 228 0.88 -15.51 -1.95
N GLN A 229 0.05 -14.48 -1.80
CA GLN A 229 0.40 -13.18 -1.26
C GLN A 229 -0.03 -13.13 0.20
N GLN A 230 0.87 -12.73 1.08
CA GLN A 230 0.62 -12.49 2.50
C GLN A 230 0.78 -11.00 2.80
N LEU A 231 -0.01 -10.50 3.74
CA LEU A 231 0.07 -9.17 4.30
C LEU A 231 -0.20 -9.22 5.81
N GLU A 232 0.64 -8.55 6.58
CA GLU A 232 0.37 -8.22 7.98
C GLU A 232 0.45 -6.71 8.16
N PHE A 233 -0.58 -6.12 8.75
CA PHE A 233 -0.66 -4.70 9.05
C PHE A 233 -1.07 -4.49 10.50
N HIS A 234 -0.49 -3.47 11.10
CA HIS A 234 -0.81 -3.02 12.45
C HIS A 234 -0.76 -1.49 12.47
N ALA A 235 -1.74 -0.85 13.10
CA ALA A 235 -1.72 0.57 13.40
C ALA A 235 -2.27 0.83 14.80
N ASP A 236 -1.54 1.63 15.57
CA ASP A 236 -1.94 2.13 16.89
C ASP A 236 -1.60 3.62 17.02
N SER A 237 -1.63 4.17 18.24
CA SER A 237 -1.30 5.58 18.49
C SER A 237 0.19 5.93 18.40
N THR A 238 1.09 4.95 18.42
CA THR A 238 2.55 5.15 18.50
C THR A 238 3.28 4.64 17.27
N GLN A 239 2.70 3.75 16.49
CA GLN A 239 3.33 3.18 15.31
C GLN A 239 2.32 2.67 14.28
N ARG A 240 2.81 2.51 13.06
CA ARG A 240 2.16 1.72 12.02
C ARG A 240 3.20 0.79 11.41
N THR A 241 2.85 -0.47 11.23
CA THR A 241 3.69 -1.44 10.52
C THR A 241 2.90 -2.15 9.43
N VAL A 242 3.55 -2.41 8.30
CA VAL A 242 3.04 -3.31 7.28
C VAL A 242 4.17 -4.18 6.76
N SER A 243 3.92 -5.45 6.59
CA SER A 243 4.77 -6.38 5.86
C SER A 243 3.93 -7.09 4.81
N PHE A 244 4.53 -7.36 3.66
CA PHE A 244 3.90 -8.22 2.67
C PHE A 244 4.94 -9.10 2.00
N ASN A 245 4.53 -10.32 1.63
CA ASN A 245 5.39 -11.35 1.05
C ASN A 245 4.59 -12.11 -0.01
N GLY A 246 5.13 -12.25 -1.21
CA GLY A 246 4.44 -12.95 -2.28
C GLY A 246 5.33 -13.19 -3.50
N PRO A 247 4.73 -13.55 -4.64
CA PRO A 247 5.49 -13.99 -5.81
C PRO A 247 6.39 -12.90 -6.40
N ALA A 248 5.97 -11.63 -6.33
CA ALA A 248 6.76 -10.50 -6.82
C ALA A 248 7.94 -10.15 -5.90
N GLY A 249 7.84 -10.47 -4.60
CA GLY A 249 8.85 -10.13 -3.61
C GLY A 249 8.30 -9.96 -2.20
N ASN A 250 9.09 -9.31 -1.33
CA ASN A 250 8.74 -9.01 0.04
C ASN A 250 9.06 -7.55 0.40
N ALA A 251 8.29 -6.98 1.30
CA ALA A 251 8.51 -5.63 1.81
C ALA A 251 8.14 -5.53 3.29
N LYS A 252 8.76 -4.54 3.95
CA LYS A 252 8.46 -4.17 5.33
C LYS A 252 8.53 -2.66 5.47
N ILE A 253 7.53 -2.06 6.11
CA ILE A 253 7.47 -0.63 6.39
C ILE A 253 7.05 -0.48 7.85
N ALA A 254 7.80 0.32 8.60
CA ALA A 254 7.49 0.71 9.96
C ALA A 254 7.56 2.23 10.08
N VAL A 255 6.51 2.86 10.59
CA VAL A 255 6.39 4.29 10.82
C VAL A 255 6.22 4.53 12.31
N ASP A 256 7.05 5.38 12.90
CA ASP A 256 7.04 5.77 14.30
C ASP A 256 6.26 7.08 14.48
N LEU A 257 5.09 6.95 15.11
CA LEU A 257 4.18 8.05 15.44
C LEU A 257 4.37 8.58 16.86
N SER A 258 5.31 8.05 17.65
CA SER A 258 5.51 8.45 19.04
C SER A 258 6.01 9.89 19.18
N GLN A 259 6.66 10.45 18.16
CA GLN A 259 7.25 11.78 18.15
C GLN A 259 6.37 12.82 17.41
N ALA A 260 5.11 12.98 17.82
CA ALA A 260 4.19 13.92 17.15
C ALA A 260 4.69 15.39 17.08
N ALA A 261 5.59 15.78 17.98
CA ALA A 261 6.23 17.10 17.96
C ALA A 261 7.11 17.35 16.71
N SER A 262 7.59 16.29 16.04
CA SER A 262 8.40 16.40 14.81
C SER A 262 7.58 16.56 13.54
N TRP A 263 6.27 16.28 13.60
CA TRP A 263 5.42 16.25 12.41
C TRP A 263 5.24 17.65 11.81
N GLY A 264 5.43 17.73 10.49
CA GLY A 264 5.26 18.93 9.70
C GLY A 264 3.80 19.24 9.38
N SER A 265 3.57 20.31 8.62
CA SER A 265 2.24 20.60 8.07
C SER A 265 1.83 19.54 7.03
N LYS A 266 0.53 19.42 6.73
CA LYS A 266 0.03 18.51 5.68
C LYS A 266 0.68 18.76 4.32
N ALA A 267 0.93 20.03 3.96
CA ALA A 267 1.62 20.38 2.72
C ALA A 267 3.09 19.92 2.72
N GLN A 268 3.77 20.05 3.87
CA GLN A 268 5.15 19.59 4.06
C GLN A 268 5.23 18.07 3.99
N GLN A 269 4.31 17.36 4.66
CA GLN A 269 4.17 15.90 4.59
C GLN A 269 3.95 15.41 3.16
N ALA A 270 2.98 15.99 2.43
CA ALA A 270 2.70 15.62 1.05
C ALA A 270 3.90 15.84 0.13
N LYS A 271 4.62 16.95 0.30
CA LYS A 271 5.86 17.24 -0.45
C LYS A 271 6.94 16.20 -0.15
N ALA A 272 7.18 15.89 1.12
CA ALA A 272 8.18 14.91 1.52
C ALA A 272 7.84 13.50 1.01
N LEU A 273 6.58 13.10 1.13
CA LEU A 273 6.07 11.83 0.61
C LEU A 273 6.31 11.72 -0.91
N ASN A 274 5.99 12.76 -1.67
CA ASN A 274 6.25 12.80 -3.12
C ASN A 274 7.75 12.68 -3.46
N ASN A 275 8.63 13.32 -2.67
CA ASN A 275 10.08 13.20 -2.86
C ASN A 275 10.58 11.77 -2.62
N TYR A 276 10.04 11.08 -1.61
CA TYR A 276 10.40 9.68 -1.36
C TYR A 276 9.85 8.74 -2.43
N LEU A 277 8.61 8.92 -2.87
CA LEU A 277 8.03 8.13 -3.96
C LEU A 277 8.81 8.31 -5.29
N GLN A 278 9.28 9.52 -5.59
CA GLN A 278 10.17 9.75 -6.73
C GLN A 278 11.53 9.06 -6.59
N GLN A 279 12.09 8.99 -5.38
CA GLN A 279 13.36 8.28 -5.13
C GLN A 279 13.19 6.78 -5.38
N VAL A 280 12.06 6.20 -4.95
CA VAL A 280 11.71 4.80 -5.25
C VAL A 280 11.62 4.58 -6.75
N ASP A 281 10.96 5.47 -7.51
CA ASP A 281 10.87 5.37 -8.97
C ASP A 281 12.25 5.44 -9.65
N GLN A 282 13.12 6.33 -9.19
CA GLN A 282 14.49 6.44 -9.70
C GLN A 282 15.32 5.20 -9.39
N ALA A 283 15.20 4.64 -8.19
CA ALA A 283 15.88 3.42 -7.78
C ALA A 283 15.38 2.23 -8.61
N ALA A 284 14.06 2.08 -8.76
CA ALA A 284 13.42 1.04 -9.56
C ALA A 284 13.88 1.10 -11.03
N GLY A 285 13.88 2.28 -11.65
CA GLY A 285 14.36 2.43 -13.03
C GLY A 285 15.84 2.12 -13.19
N ARG A 286 16.66 2.46 -12.20
CA ARG A 286 18.11 2.17 -12.22
C ARG A 286 18.41 0.68 -12.00
N GLY A 287 17.72 0.05 -11.05
CA GLY A 287 17.90 -1.35 -10.66
C GLY A 287 17.08 -2.36 -11.45
N GLN A 288 16.23 -1.93 -12.39
CA GLN A 288 15.27 -2.79 -13.10
C GLN A 288 14.32 -3.53 -12.12
N GLY A 289 13.81 -2.82 -11.12
CA GLY A 289 12.88 -3.39 -10.14
C GLY A 289 11.55 -3.81 -10.79
N ASN A 290 10.98 -4.92 -10.30
CA ASN A 290 9.66 -5.38 -10.72
C ASN A 290 8.57 -4.31 -10.50
N ALA A 291 7.83 -3.96 -11.56
CA ALA A 291 6.88 -2.85 -11.54
C ALA A 291 5.70 -3.04 -10.55
N ASP A 292 5.17 -4.27 -10.46
CA ASP A 292 4.06 -4.59 -9.55
C ASP A 292 4.51 -4.48 -8.09
N MET A 293 5.70 -5.02 -7.78
CA MET A 293 6.34 -4.91 -6.47
C MET A 293 6.57 -3.44 -6.07
N VAL A 294 7.09 -2.64 -6.99
CA VAL A 294 7.32 -1.21 -6.78
C VAL A 294 6.00 -0.46 -6.55
N SER A 295 4.95 -0.80 -7.30
CA SER A 295 3.62 -0.20 -7.10
C SER A 295 3.05 -0.54 -5.72
N MET A 296 3.04 -1.81 -5.34
CA MET A 296 2.54 -2.25 -4.03
C MET A 296 3.31 -1.59 -2.88
N PHE A 297 4.65 -1.48 -2.99
CA PHE A 297 5.44 -0.78 -1.99
C PHE A 297 5.08 0.70 -1.91
N LYS A 298 4.91 1.39 -3.05
CA LYS A 298 4.54 2.80 -3.10
C LYS A 298 3.15 3.06 -2.51
N ASP A 299 2.18 2.20 -2.83
CA ASP A 299 0.82 2.28 -2.29
C ASP A 299 0.86 2.12 -0.76
N ALA A 300 1.52 1.07 -0.26
CA ALA A 300 1.70 0.86 1.18
C ALA A 300 2.44 2.03 1.85
N PHE A 301 3.56 2.50 1.29
CA PHE A 301 4.34 3.59 1.86
C PHE A 301 3.55 4.89 1.94
N LYS A 302 2.75 5.17 0.90
CA LYS A 302 1.85 6.31 0.83
C LYS A 302 0.75 6.21 1.89
N ASP A 303 0.09 5.07 1.99
CA ASP A 303 -1.00 4.89 2.95
C ASP A 303 -0.53 5.09 4.39
N MET A 304 0.65 4.55 4.71
CA MET A 304 1.24 4.65 6.04
C MET A 304 1.65 6.08 6.43
N ASN A 305 1.96 6.94 5.45
CA ASN A 305 2.52 8.29 5.65
C ASN A 305 1.64 9.46 5.20
N SER A 306 0.49 9.20 4.59
CA SER A 306 -0.38 10.25 4.01
C SER A 306 -1.13 11.06 5.07
N ASP A 307 -1.50 10.43 6.18
CA ASP A 307 -2.25 11.07 7.25
C ASP A 307 -1.91 10.47 8.62
N TYR A 308 -1.31 11.25 9.52
CA TYR A 308 -1.02 10.84 10.90
C TYR A 308 -2.12 11.20 11.92
N GLY A 309 -3.26 11.68 11.44
CA GLY A 309 -4.33 12.22 12.26
C GLY A 309 -4.01 13.59 12.85
N THR A 310 -4.73 13.94 13.92
CA THR A 310 -4.45 15.15 14.70
C THR A 310 -3.40 14.81 15.77
N PRO A 311 -2.28 15.55 15.84
CA PRO A 311 -1.31 15.35 16.91
C PRO A 311 -1.98 15.46 18.28
N PRO A 312 -1.64 14.61 19.26
CA PRO A 312 -2.11 14.79 20.63
C PRO A 312 -1.66 16.16 21.16
N ALA A 313 -2.44 16.73 22.08
CA ALA A 313 -2.07 17.98 22.73
C ALA A 313 -0.70 17.84 23.39
N ALA A 314 0.24 18.70 23.00
CA ALA A 314 1.60 18.64 23.50
C ALA A 314 1.63 19.00 25.01
N PRO A 315 2.39 18.27 25.84
CA PRO A 315 2.55 18.61 27.26
C PRO A 315 3.08 20.05 27.41
N ALA A 316 2.75 20.71 28.54
CA ALA A 316 3.08 22.12 28.78
C ALA A 316 4.59 22.46 28.64
N ASN A 317 5.48 21.50 28.84
CA ASN A 317 6.95 21.67 28.78
C ASN A 317 7.58 21.03 27.53
N SER A 318 6.78 20.71 26.50
CA SER A 318 7.29 20.13 25.26
C SER A 318 7.98 21.18 24.39
N ILE A 319 9.02 20.74 23.67
CA ILE A 319 9.68 21.58 22.65
C ILE A 319 8.78 21.64 21.43
N LEU A 320 8.44 22.86 21.00
CA LEU A 320 7.64 23.11 19.81
C LEU A 320 8.53 23.58 18.66
N LEU A 321 8.43 22.91 17.51
CA LEU A 321 9.19 23.30 16.33
C LEU A 321 8.67 24.62 15.75
N THR A 322 9.55 25.60 15.65
CA THR A 322 9.34 26.86 14.95
C THR A 322 9.36 26.66 13.43
N ASP A 323 8.92 27.65 12.65
CA ASP A 323 9.00 27.59 11.18
C ASP A 323 10.43 27.39 10.68
N GLN A 324 11.41 27.96 11.38
CA GLN A 324 12.83 27.75 11.08
C GLN A 324 13.25 26.30 11.31
N ASP A 325 12.81 25.69 12.41
CA ASP A 325 13.10 24.28 12.69
C ASP A 325 12.43 23.37 11.65
N ARG A 326 11.17 23.67 11.30
CA ARG A 326 10.40 22.91 10.29
C ARG A 326 10.99 23.01 8.90
N ALA A 327 11.59 24.14 8.53
CA ALA A 327 12.27 24.28 7.24
C ALA A 327 13.44 23.27 7.09
N MET A 328 14.04 22.88 8.21
CA MET A 328 15.16 21.94 8.29
C MET A 328 14.74 20.48 8.48
N THR A 329 13.44 20.18 8.47
CA THR A 329 12.90 18.81 8.54
C THR A 329 11.97 18.50 7.38
N THR A 330 11.82 17.22 7.04
CA THR A 330 10.85 16.77 6.03
C THR A 330 9.41 16.87 6.50
N GLY A 331 9.18 16.89 7.82
CA GLY A 331 7.86 16.89 8.42
C GLY A 331 7.10 15.56 8.38
N LEU A 332 7.70 14.49 7.85
CA LEU A 332 7.16 13.13 8.01
C LEU A 332 7.50 12.57 9.39
N ALA A 333 6.67 11.65 9.85
CA ALA A 333 7.02 10.75 10.93
C ALA A 333 8.28 9.95 10.57
N ASP A 334 9.00 9.48 11.58
CA ASP A 334 10.18 8.66 11.36
C ASP A 334 9.78 7.29 10.84
N PHE A 335 10.61 6.68 10.00
CA PHE A 335 10.27 5.40 9.40
C PHE A 335 11.50 4.60 9.00
N ASN A 336 11.30 3.30 8.85
CA ASN A 336 12.20 2.38 8.17
C ASN A 336 11.38 1.54 7.19
N ALA A 337 11.80 1.52 5.94
CA ALA A 337 11.12 0.83 4.86
C ALA A 337 12.14 0.07 4.00
N SER A 338 11.82 -1.16 3.66
CA SER A 338 12.61 -1.95 2.73
C SER A 338 11.71 -2.81 1.85
N PHE A 339 12.18 -3.10 0.64
CA PHE A 339 11.57 -4.10 -0.21
C PHE A 339 12.59 -4.76 -1.13
N ALA A 340 12.35 -6.04 -1.41
CA ALA A 340 13.16 -6.84 -2.31
C ALA A 340 12.26 -7.64 -3.24
N GLN A 341 12.67 -7.77 -4.50
CA GLN A 341 11.97 -8.65 -5.44
C GLN A 341 12.41 -10.10 -5.27
N THR A 342 11.57 -11.03 -5.71
CA THR A 342 11.95 -12.44 -5.79
C THR A 342 13.11 -12.62 -6.78
N GLU A 343 14.17 -13.30 -6.35
CA GLU A 343 15.35 -13.53 -7.19
C GLU A 343 15.02 -14.42 -8.40
N VAL A 344 15.41 -13.99 -9.61
CA VAL A 344 15.14 -14.75 -10.83
C VAL A 344 16.44 -15.26 -11.46
N PRO A 345 16.66 -16.58 -11.58
CA PRO A 345 17.80 -17.14 -12.30
C PRO A 345 17.55 -17.09 -13.82
N SER A 346 17.58 -15.89 -14.40
CA SER A 346 17.20 -15.63 -15.81
C SER A 346 18.11 -16.34 -16.83
N ASN A 347 19.33 -16.73 -16.45
CA ASN A 347 20.25 -17.46 -17.33
C ASN A 347 20.39 -18.94 -16.92
N PRO A 348 19.78 -19.89 -17.65
CA PRO A 348 19.89 -21.31 -17.34
C PRO A 348 21.32 -21.87 -17.37
N ARG A 349 22.26 -21.24 -18.10
CA ARG A 349 23.68 -21.68 -18.13
C ARG A 349 24.49 -21.16 -16.95
N LYS A 350 23.99 -20.13 -16.27
CA LYS A 350 24.64 -19.46 -15.15
C LYS A 350 23.61 -19.16 -14.07
N PRO A 351 23.08 -20.20 -13.41
CA PRO A 351 22.04 -20.02 -12.39
C PRO A 351 22.50 -19.23 -11.16
N GLN A 352 23.80 -18.98 -11.01
CA GLN A 352 24.37 -18.12 -9.97
C GLN A 352 24.22 -16.63 -10.29
N GLU A 353 24.07 -16.26 -11.56
CA GLU A 353 23.76 -14.89 -11.99
C GLU A 353 22.25 -14.70 -11.86
N LYS A 354 21.82 -14.07 -10.77
CA LYS A 354 20.41 -13.85 -10.46
C LYS A 354 20.04 -12.41 -10.73
N ASP A 355 18.83 -12.21 -11.24
CA ASP A 355 18.20 -10.90 -11.30
C ASP A 355 17.59 -10.60 -9.93
N THR A 356 18.09 -9.55 -9.28
CA THR A 356 17.71 -9.16 -7.92
C THR A 356 17.51 -7.64 -7.87
N PHE A 357 16.68 -7.23 -6.93
CA PHE A 357 16.43 -5.83 -6.61
C PHE A 357 16.10 -5.76 -5.12
N GLU A 358 16.79 -4.89 -4.41
CA GLU A 358 16.59 -4.58 -2.99
C GLU A 358 16.77 -3.08 -2.80
N TYR A 359 15.81 -2.46 -2.13
CA TYR A 359 15.85 -1.04 -1.82
C TYR A 359 15.45 -0.80 -0.37
N GLU A 360 16.25 0.00 0.31
CA GLU A 360 16.04 0.41 1.70
C GLU A 360 15.94 1.93 1.77
N LEU A 361 15.06 2.43 2.62
CA LEU A 361 14.84 3.85 2.87
C LEU A 361 14.53 4.05 4.36
N SER A 362 15.17 5.03 4.99
CA SER A 362 14.84 5.39 6.37
C SER A 362 14.92 6.88 6.63
N GLN A 363 14.18 7.32 7.64
CA GLN A 363 14.27 8.64 8.21
C GLN A 363 14.21 8.57 9.73
N LYS A 364 15.05 9.36 10.39
CA LYS A 364 15.04 9.52 11.84
C LYS A 364 15.19 10.98 12.24
N THR A 365 14.43 11.41 13.23
CA THR A 365 14.40 12.77 13.77
C THR A 365 14.64 12.69 15.28
N SER A 366 15.54 13.52 15.78
CA SER A 366 15.83 13.63 17.21
C SER A 366 15.64 15.06 17.65
N ILE A 367 14.81 15.25 18.66
CA ILE A 367 14.63 16.52 19.36
C ILE A 367 15.29 16.37 20.73
N THR A 368 16.26 17.23 21.03
CA THR A 368 17.03 17.24 22.27
C THR A 368 16.94 18.61 22.95
N GLY A 369 17.38 18.70 24.20
CA GLY A 369 17.30 19.91 25.02
C GLY A 369 16.24 19.85 26.10
N HIS A 370 16.30 20.77 27.05
CA HIS A 370 15.41 20.82 28.22
C HIS A 370 14.38 21.95 28.15
N SER A 371 14.53 22.86 27.20
CA SER A 371 13.72 24.06 27.05
C SER A 371 13.62 24.46 25.58
N GLN A 372 12.66 25.32 25.25
CA GLN A 372 12.57 25.92 23.91
C GLN A 372 13.85 26.71 23.56
N LEU A 373 14.55 27.27 24.55
CA LEU A 373 15.73 28.11 24.36
C LEU A 373 17.01 27.31 24.12
N ASP A 374 17.06 26.06 24.60
CA ASP A 374 18.25 25.20 24.54
C ASP A 374 17.98 23.91 23.74
N ARG A 375 17.12 24.01 22.71
CA ARG A 375 16.68 22.87 21.89
C ARG A 375 17.69 22.53 20.81
N GLY A 376 17.79 21.24 20.48
CA GLY A 376 18.49 20.72 19.31
C GLY A 376 17.57 19.86 18.46
N ILE A 377 17.66 19.97 17.14
CA ILE A 377 16.93 19.11 16.20
C ILE A 377 17.94 18.53 15.21
N SER A 378 17.92 17.21 15.05
CA SER A 378 18.70 16.50 14.04
C SER A 378 17.76 15.63 13.23
N GLN A 379 17.87 15.65 11.90
CA GLN A 379 17.14 14.73 11.05
C GLN A 379 18.08 14.07 10.05
N GLN A 380 18.00 12.74 9.98
CA GLN A 380 18.79 11.92 9.07
C GLN A 380 17.86 11.16 8.12
N GLN A 381 18.20 11.18 6.84
CA GLN A 381 17.56 10.42 5.77
C GLN A 381 18.62 9.49 5.17
N GLN A 382 18.27 8.25 4.84
CA GLN A 382 19.17 7.29 4.22
C GLN A 382 18.45 6.46 3.15
N ALA A 383 19.16 6.08 2.10
CA ALA A 383 18.73 5.08 1.13
C ALA A 383 19.88 4.15 0.73
N HIS A 384 19.54 2.90 0.41
CA HIS A 384 20.44 1.92 -0.16
C HIS A 384 19.76 1.16 -1.31
N LEU A 385 20.42 1.05 -2.46
CA LEU A 385 19.97 0.27 -3.60
C LEU A 385 21.00 -0.81 -3.91
N LYS A 386 20.57 -2.07 -3.89
CA LYS A 386 21.30 -3.20 -4.44
C LYS A 386 20.48 -3.84 -5.55
N ALA A 387 21.09 -4.05 -6.69
CA ALA A 387 20.42 -4.76 -7.77
C ALA A 387 21.42 -5.51 -8.64
N SER A 388 20.95 -6.59 -9.26
CA SER A 388 21.64 -7.20 -10.39
C SER A 388 20.65 -7.60 -11.45
N TYR A 389 21.03 -7.47 -12.72
CA TYR A 389 20.15 -7.87 -13.82
C TYR A 389 20.92 -8.19 -15.10
N HIS A 390 20.31 -9.02 -15.92
CA HIS A 390 20.75 -9.26 -17.29
C HIS A 390 20.24 -8.15 -18.23
N ALA A 391 21.12 -7.66 -19.09
CA ALA A 391 20.80 -6.68 -20.12
C ALA A 391 21.34 -7.14 -21.49
N PRO A 392 20.71 -6.74 -22.60
CA PRO A 392 21.25 -7.04 -23.92
C PRO A 392 22.58 -6.32 -24.17
N VAL A 393 23.41 -6.87 -25.07
CA VAL A 393 24.73 -6.30 -25.41
C VAL A 393 24.62 -4.94 -26.10
N SER A 394 23.53 -4.70 -26.83
CA SER A 394 23.17 -3.43 -27.47
C SER A 394 21.68 -3.15 -27.28
N ALA A 395 21.27 -1.88 -27.44
CA ALA A 395 19.87 -1.45 -27.24
C ALA A 395 18.88 -2.14 -28.20
N ASP A 396 19.31 -2.47 -29.42
CA ASP A 396 18.48 -3.12 -30.44
C ASP A 396 18.43 -4.66 -30.32
N ALA A 397 19.27 -5.24 -29.45
CA ALA A 397 19.31 -6.68 -29.26
C ALA A 397 18.26 -7.15 -28.24
N LYS A 398 17.56 -8.25 -28.55
CA LYS A 398 16.66 -8.90 -27.58
C LYS A 398 17.46 -9.84 -26.68
N LEU A 399 17.23 -9.72 -25.38
CA LEU A 399 17.73 -10.67 -24.41
C LEU A 399 16.93 -11.99 -24.52
N ALA A 400 17.61 -13.09 -24.83
CA ALA A 400 16.97 -14.39 -25.02
C ALA A 400 17.88 -15.51 -24.51
N LEU A 401 18.10 -15.56 -23.19
CA LEU A 401 19.07 -16.47 -22.57
C LEU A 401 18.55 -17.92 -22.55
N THR A 402 19.30 -18.84 -23.16
CA THR A 402 18.97 -20.28 -23.21
C THR A 402 20.21 -21.13 -22.93
N LEU A 403 20.06 -22.45 -22.93
CA LEU A 403 21.20 -23.37 -22.83
C LEU A 403 22.15 -23.33 -24.04
N SER A 404 21.76 -22.72 -25.17
CA SER A 404 22.59 -22.61 -26.37
C SER A 404 23.68 -21.55 -26.21
N LEU A 405 24.91 -21.87 -26.63
CA LEU A 405 26.03 -20.92 -26.60
C LEU A 405 25.77 -19.64 -27.42
N ASN A 406 25.02 -19.76 -28.52
CA ASN A 406 24.69 -18.64 -29.40
C ASN A 406 23.76 -17.61 -28.73
N SER A 407 23.06 -18.01 -27.66
CA SER A 407 22.20 -17.12 -26.88
C SER A 407 22.92 -16.36 -25.76
N GLN A 408 24.19 -16.71 -25.51
CA GLN A 408 24.95 -16.22 -24.37
C GLN A 408 25.74 -14.95 -24.70
N ASN A 409 25.02 -13.96 -25.21
CA ASN A 409 25.52 -12.64 -25.54
C ASN A 409 24.71 -11.62 -24.73
N TYR A 410 25.27 -11.15 -23.63
CA TYR A 410 24.57 -10.29 -22.68
C TYR A 410 25.56 -9.52 -21.79
N LYS A 411 25.02 -8.54 -21.09
CA LYS A 411 25.67 -7.85 -19.98
C LYS A 411 25.02 -8.32 -18.69
N PHE A 412 25.82 -8.63 -17.69
CA PHE A 412 25.35 -8.77 -16.31
C PHE A 412 25.74 -7.51 -15.56
N VAL A 413 24.74 -6.75 -15.13
CA VAL A 413 24.90 -5.47 -14.45
C VAL A 413 24.69 -5.68 -12.97
N THR A 414 25.55 -5.11 -12.14
CA THR A 414 25.39 -5.07 -10.67
C THR A 414 25.47 -3.62 -10.21
N ILE A 415 24.58 -3.25 -9.30
CA ILE A 415 24.42 -1.89 -8.76
C ILE A 415 24.52 -1.96 -7.24
N ASP A 416 25.30 -1.05 -6.68
CA ASP A 416 25.37 -0.78 -5.24
C ASP A 416 25.45 0.74 -5.06
N ASP A 417 24.35 1.34 -4.62
CA ASP A 417 24.27 2.78 -4.38
C ASP A 417 23.85 3.06 -2.93
N SER A 418 24.40 4.11 -2.35
CA SER A 418 24.01 4.64 -1.06
C SER A 418 23.82 6.16 -1.12
N ALA A 419 22.90 6.69 -0.34
CA ALA A 419 22.74 8.13 -0.18
C ALA A 419 22.30 8.47 1.24
N SER A 420 22.65 9.67 1.70
CA SER A 420 22.12 10.22 2.94
C SER A 420 22.04 11.74 2.93
N SER A 421 21.12 12.28 3.71
CA SER A 421 21.02 13.71 4.04
C SER A 421 20.89 13.86 5.56
N SER A 422 21.59 14.82 6.14
CA SER A 422 21.59 15.10 7.57
C SER A 422 21.44 16.60 7.80
N THR A 423 20.41 16.98 8.54
CA THR A 423 20.21 18.36 9.01
C THR A 423 20.44 18.43 10.50
N ASN A 424 21.11 19.47 10.96
CA ASN A 424 21.32 19.70 12.39
C ASN A 424 21.10 21.16 12.71
N ILE A 425 20.28 21.44 13.71
CA ILE A 425 20.03 22.78 14.22
C ILE A 425 20.10 22.74 15.76
N SER A 426 20.73 23.73 16.37
CA SER A 426 20.78 23.82 17.83
C SER A 426 20.75 25.27 18.31
N TYR A 427 20.14 25.47 19.48
CA TYR A 427 20.01 26.77 20.12
C TYR A 427 20.72 26.75 21.48
N ASP A 428 21.33 27.88 21.85
CA ASP A 428 21.87 28.15 23.17
C ASP A 428 21.24 29.44 23.70
N LYS A 429 20.48 29.36 24.80
CA LYS A 429 19.78 30.50 25.41
C LYS A 429 18.91 31.28 24.41
N GLY A 430 18.30 30.57 23.48
CA GLY A 430 17.42 31.10 22.44
C GLY A 430 18.13 31.57 21.17
N ASN A 431 19.45 31.66 21.17
CA ASN A 431 20.23 32.04 19.99
C ASN A 431 20.56 30.82 19.15
N LEU A 432 20.41 30.91 17.83
CA LEU A 432 20.81 29.85 16.91
C LEU A 432 22.33 29.62 16.99
N ALA A 433 22.76 28.51 17.58
CA ALA A 433 24.17 28.19 17.80
C ALA A 433 24.77 27.37 16.64
N LYS A 434 23.98 26.51 16.00
CA LYS A 434 24.39 25.68 14.87
C LYS A 434 23.24 25.52 13.89
N ALA A 435 23.55 25.54 12.59
CA ALA A 435 22.66 25.07 11.54
C ALA A 435 23.51 24.47 10.41
N THR A 436 23.42 23.16 10.17
CA THR A 436 24.19 22.47 9.12
C THR A 436 23.33 21.55 8.27
N LEU A 437 23.69 21.43 7.00
CA LEU A 437 23.17 20.46 6.06
C LEU A 437 24.35 19.67 5.47
N GLU A 438 24.34 18.36 5.67
CA GLU A 438 25.31 17.43 5.11
C GLU A 438 24.58 16.49 4.15
N MET A 439 25.14 16.30 2.95
CA MET A 439 24.62 15.35 1.97
C MET A 439 25.74 14.51 1.40
N GLN A 440 25.46 13.23 1.15
CA GLN A 440 26.37 12.34 0.45
C GLN A 440 25.60 11.36 -0.43
N ALA A 441 26.20 10.99 -1.55
CA ALA A 441 25.75 9.92 -2.40
C ALA A 441 26.95 9.18 -3.00
N SER A 442 26.83 7.87 -3.08
CA SER A 442 27.78 6.96 -3.73
C SER A 442 26.99 6.04 -4.65
N ARG A 443 27.50 5.82 -5.85
CA ARG A 443 26.94 4.89 -6.83
C ARG A 443 28.05 4.04 -7.42
N SER A 444 27.80 2.76 -7.52
CA SER A 444 28.69 1.81 -8.17
C SER A 444 27.90 1.00 -9.20
N THR A 445 28.46 0.87 -10.40
CA THR A 445 27.92 0.00 -11.43
C THR A 445 29.03 -0.88 -11.98
N ARG A 446 28.91 -2.19 -11.79
CA ARG A 446 29.77 -3.19 -12.40
C ARG A 446 29.06 -3.84 -13.57
N ILE A 447 29.75 -3.98 -14.69
CA ILE A 447 29.21 -4.57 -15.91
C ILE A 447 30.16 -5.69 -16.35
N LEU A 448 29.64 -6.91 -16.38
CA LEU A 448 30.29 -8.06 -16.99
C LEU A 448 29.71 -8.27 -18.38
N THR A 449 30.52 -8.19 -19.43
CA THR A 449 30.05 -8.43 -20.80
C THR A 449 30.44 -9.83 -21.25
N PHE A 450 29.46 -10.61 -21.70
CA PHE A 450 29.65 -11.97 -22.20
C PHE A 450 29.39 -12.04 -23.71
N THR A 451 30.20 -12.84 -24.40
CA THR A 451 29.99 -13.20 -25.80
C THR A 451 30.21 -14.70 -25.96
N LEU A 452 29.21 -15.39 -26.51
CA LEU A 452 29.17 -16.85 -26.58
C LEU A 452 29.51 -17.50 -25.24
N GLY A 453 28.98 -16.95 -24.14
CA GLY A 453 29.16 -17.45 -22.77
C GLY A 453 30.54 -17.22 -22.16
N LYS A 454 31.46 -16.56 -22.89
CA LYS A 454 32.79 -16.21 -22.40
C LYS A 454 32.81 -14.76 -21.95
N LEU A 455 33.37 -14.49 -20.78
CA LEU A 455 33.61 -13.13 -20.30
C LEU A 455 34.56 -12.44 -21.26
N LYS A 456 34.16 -11.25 -21.73
CA LYS A 456 34.94 -10.40 -22.64
C LYS A 456 35.41 -9.12 -21.98
N ASP A 457 34.62 -8.59 -21.07
CA ASP A 457 34.90 -7.35 -20.37
C ASP A 457 34.32 -7.40 -18.95
N ASP A 458 35.02 -6.79 -18.00
CA ASP A 458 34.61 -6.59 -16.61
C ASP A 458 35.07 -5.19 -16.22
N HIS A 459 34.10 -4.29 -16.08
CA HIS A 459 34.38 -2.90 -15.73
C HIS A 459 33.46 -2.44 -14.60
N THR A 460 34.02 -1.63 -13.71
CA THR A 460 33.28 -0.99 -12.62
C THR A 460 33.45 0.52 -12.70
N THR A 461 32.33 1.24 -12.70
CA THR A 461 32.30 2.71 -12.72
C THR A 461 31.75 3.22 -11.38
N PRO A 462 32.62 3.62 -10.43
CA PRO A 462 32.20 4.30 -9.22
C PRO A 462 31.97 5.79 -9.46
N SER A 463 31.03 6.38 -8.75
CA SER A 463 30.81 7.84 -8.68
C SER A 463 30.33 8.20 -7.29
N GLY A 464 30.77 9.33 -6.75
CA GLY A 464 30.37 9.75 -5.42
C GLY A 464 30.58 11.24 -5.22
N LYS A 465 29.76 11.83 -4.35
CA LYS A 465 29.83 13.24 -4.00
C LYS A 465 29.33 13.46 -2.59
N SER A 466 29.97 14.39 -1.89
CA SER A 466 29.53 14.89 -0.60
C SER A 466 29.51 16.42 -0.60
N MET A 467 28.69 17.00 0.28
CA MET A 467 28.55 18.44 0.49
C MET A 467 28.30 18.69 1.98
N SER A 468 28.91 19.74 2.53
CA SER A 468 28.57 20.25 3.86
C SER A 468 28.32 21.76 3.77
N ARG A 469 27.19 22.21 4.31
CA ARG A 469 26.83 23.63 4.27
C ARG A 469 26.49 24.13 5.66
N ASP A 470 27.16 25.21 6.05
CA ASP A 470 26.74 26.05 7.17
C ASP A 470 25.55 26.92 6.72
N LEU A 471 24.49 26.86 7.50
CA LEU A 471 23.23 27.55 7.24
C LEU A 471 22.97 28.67 8.24
N LEU A 472 23.89 28.95 9.17
CA LEU A 472 23.74 30.03 10.15
C LEU A 472 23.51 31.38 9.47
N SER A 473 24.38 31.75 8.53
CA SER A 473 24.26 33.00 7.76
C SER A 473 23.09 33.01 6.79
N THR A 474 22.62 31.82 6.38
CA THR A 474 21.41 31.70 5.55
C THR A 474 20.17 31.98 6.40
N LEU A 475 20.09 31.44 7.63
CA LEU A 475 18.93 31.58 8.52
C LEU A 475 18.89 32.91 9.26
N GLU A 476 20.06 33.45 9.64
CA GLU A 476 20.20 34.73 10.35
C GLU A 476 21.22 35.64 9.62
N PRO A 477 20.86 36.17 8.42
CA PRO A 477 21.74 36.99 7.60
C PRO A 477 22.19 38.29 8.29
N GLU A 478 21.41 38.78 9.26
CA GLU A 478 21.76 39.94 10.08
C GLU A 478 23.07 39.79 10.87
N ARG A 479 23.52 38.55 11.11
CA ARG A 479 24.83 38.27 11.74
C ARG A 479 26.00 38.75 10.89
N GLU A 480 25.81 38.78 9.57
CA GLU A 480 26.78 39.25 8.57
C GLU A 480 26.52 40.72 8.19
N GLY A 481 25.72 41.45 8.97
CA GLY A 481 25.39 42.85 8.70
C GLY A 481 24.41 43.07 7.54
N LEU A 482 23.78 42.02 7.04
CA LEU A 482 22.72 42.12 6.04
C LEU A 482 21.40 42.61 6.68
N PRO A 483 20.49 43.26 5.92
CA PRO A 483 19.20 43.66 6.44
C PRO A 483 18.38 42.46 6.93
N GLN A 484 17.65 42.64 8.04
CA GLN A 484 16.68 41.64 8.48
C GLN A 484 15.66 41.36 7.38
N LEU A 485 15.40 40.09 7.13
CA LEU A 485 14.37 39.65 6.20
C LEU A 485 13.00 39.98 6.76
N ASN A 486 12.13 40.58 5.95
CA ASN A 486 10.71 40.67 6.28
C ASN A 486 10.05 39.28 6.24
N ASP A 487 8.83 39.17 6.78
CA ASP A 487 8.12 37.88 6.92
C ASP A 487 7.97 37.12 5.59
N THR A 488 7.67 37.82 4.50
CA THR A 488 7.53 37.21 3.17
C THR A 488 8.88 36.69 2.65
N GLN A 489 9.94 37.48 2.79
CA GLN A 489 11.30 37.08 2.40
C GLN A 489 11.78 35.88 3.22
N ARG A 490 11.53 35.90 4.54
CA ARG A 490 11.86 34.80 5.45
C ARG A 490 11.10 33.52 5.07
N SER A 491 9.80 33.61 4.82
CA SER A 491 9.00 32.45 4.38
C SER A 491 9.50 31.85 3.06
N MET A 492 9.81 32.69 2.06
CA MET A 492 10.38 32.22 0.78
C MET A 492 11.75 31.56 0.95
N MET A 493 12.60 32.12 1.81
CA MET A 493 13.91 31.55 2.13
C MET A 493 13.78 30.19 2.81
N LEU A 494 12.93 30.07 3.83
CA LEU A 494 12.67 28.81 4.54
C LEU A 494 12.09 27.74 3.61
N SER A 495 11.20 28.13 2.70
CA SER A 495 10.64 27.22 1.69
C SER A 495 11.72 26.68 0.74
N ARG A 496 12.60 27.55 0.21
CA ARG A 496 13.74 27.15 -0.63
C ARG A 496 14.73 26.28 0.13
N LEU A 497 14.99 26.59 1.40
CA LEU A 497 15.85 25.78 2.24
C LEU A 497 15.28 24.37 2.41
N ASN A 498 13.98 24.27 2.66
CA ASN A 498 13.29 22.98 2.74
C ASN A 498 13.33 22.19 1.42
N ASP A 499 13.42 22.83 0.25
CA ASP A 499 13.67 22.10 -1.01
C ASP A 499 15.06 21.43 -1.08
N GLN A 500 16.03 21.97 -0.32
CA GLN A 500 17.43 21.54 -0.37
C GLN A 500 17.75 20.40 0.60
N ILE A 501 16.95 20.19 1.65
CA ILE A 501 17.24 19.16 2.66
C ILE A 501 16.97 17.74 2.19
N PHE A 502 16.18 17.56 1.12
CA PHE A 502 15.81 16.24 0.62
C PHE A 502 17.02 15.55 0.01
N MET A 503 17.25 14.31 0.46
CA MET A 503 18.32 13.45 -0.02
C MET A 503 18.35 13.35 -1.55
N LYS A 504 19.55 13.37 -2.12
CA LYS A 504 19.79 13.21 -3.56
C LYS A 504 20.50 11.89 -3.80
N ALA A 505 19.80 10.91 -4.37
CA ALA A 505 20.38 9.61 -4.69
C ALA A 505 21.41 9.66 -5.83
N ASN A 506 21.39 10.71 -6.66
CA ASN A 506 22.36 10.93 -7.73
C ASN A 506 23.49 11.86 -7.27
N PRO A 507 24.76 11.42 -7.25
CA PRO A 507 25.90 12.28 -6.95
C PRO A 507 25.90 13.57 -7.78
N ASP A 508 25.55 13.54 -9.06
CA ASP A 508 25.54 14.74 -9.92
C ASP A 508 24.47 15.77 -9.52
N ALA A 509 23.44 15.34 -8.78
CA ALA A 509 22.39 16.23 -8.30
C ALA A 509 22.74 16.92 -6.97
N ILE A 510 23.82 16.50 -6.30
CA ILE A 510 24.35 17.22 -5.14
C ILE A 510 25.07 18.48 -5.68
N PRO A 511 24.77 19.70 -5.18
CA PRO A 511 25.47 20.91 -5.62
C PRO A 511 26.99 20.83 -5.40
N ASN A 512 27.78 21.50 -6.24
CA ASN A 512 29.16 21.84 -5.87
C ASN A 512 29.09 22.95 -4.81
N GLU A 513 29.90 22.87 -3.76
CA GLU A 513 30.08 24.03 -2.86
C GLU A 513 30.60 25.20 -3.70
N HIS A 514 29.77 26.21 -3.92
CA HIS A 514 30.28 27.55 -4.16
C HIS A 514 30.37 28.20 -2.78
N THR A 515 31.58 28.20 -2.24
CA THR A 515 32.04 29.04 -1.12
C THR A 515 31.57 30.48 -1.26
#